data_AF-A0A6A6FLC3-F1
#
_entry.id   AF-A0A6A6FLC3-F1
#
_cell.length_a   1.000
_cell.length_b   1.000
_cell.length_c   1.000
_cell.angle_alpha   90.00
_cell.angle_beta   90.00
_cell.angle_gamma   90.00
#
_symmetry.space_group_name_H-M   'P 1'
#
loop_
_entity.id
_entity.type
_entity.pdbx_description
1 polymer ?
#
loop_
_entity_poly.entity_id
_entity_poly.type
_entity_poly.pdbx_seq_one_letter_code
_entity_poly.pdbx_strand_id
1 'polypeptide(L)'
;VQNMKVWQDLPMFGWKVRDAWNFSAEDSSPPEEKQRWINVNAFVATLVDQFSDKTNNSPDLSLFAIWTIRDALEEENVSDPAVAAASVWFMYAASALLQFSKDQKSFEGKVAKGGFAHQDAGWTGYSPARWQVWQQRLDNIRGEVKEDGTKRLVQAAIDAI
;
A
#
# COMPACT_ATOMS: atom_id res chain seq x y z
N VAL A 1 -23.53 -11.19 -10.07
CA VAL A 1 -23.35 -10.60 -11.41
C VAL A 1 -24.66 -10.49 -12.21
N GLN A 2 -25.71 -11.26 -11.92
CA GLN A 2 -27.02 -11.01 -12.54
C GLN A 2 -27.58 -9.65 -12.06
N ASN A 3 -28.04 -8.81 -13.00
CA ASN A 3 -28.57 -7.44 -12.84
C ASN A 3 -27.58 -6.28 -12.61
N MET A 4 -26.27 -6.47 -12.80
CA MET A 4 -25.29 -5.37 -12.76
C MET A 4 -25.08 -4.72 -14.14
N LYS A 5 -24.94 -3.39 -14.17
CA LYS A 5 -24.51 -2.60 -15.33
C LYS A 5 -23.00 -2.47 -15.32
N VAL A 6 -22.33 -3.20 -16.22
CA VAL A 6 -20.86 -3.37 -16.24
C VAL A 6 -20.09 -2.05 -16.14
N TRP A 7 -20.54 -1.00 -16.84
CA TRP A 7 -19.86 0.30 -16.88
C TRP A 7 -20.15 1.21 -15.68
N GLN A 8 -21.17 0.89 -14.85
CA GLN A 8 -21.51 1.65 -13.63
C GLN A 8 -21.03 0.92 -12.38
N ASP A 9 -21.37 -0.36 -12.29
CA ASP A 9 -21.14 -1.16 -11.08
C ASP A 9 -19.73 -1.78 -11.05
N LEU A 10 -19.04 -1.77 -12.21
CA LEU A 10 -17.68 -2.28 -12.38
C LEU A 10 -17.44 -3.62 -11.65
N PRO A 11 -18.28 -4.65 -11.87
CA PRO A 11 -18.32 -5.86 -11.03
C PRO A 11 -17.01 -6.66 -11.01
N MET A 12 -16.12 -6.43 -11.97
CA MET A 12 -14.82 -7.08 -12.12
C MET A 12 -13.66 -6.23 -11.60
N PHE A 13 -13.92 -4.99 -11.16
CA PHE A 13 -12.87 -4.02 -10.83
C PHE A 13 -11.96 -4.51 -9.71
N GLY A 14 -12.54 -4.99 -8.61
CA GLY A 14 -11.77 -5.54 -7.50
C GLY A 14 -10.87 -6.72 -7.91
N TRP A 15 -11.34 -7.57 -8.84
CA TRP A 15 -10.54 -8.67 -9.36
C TRP A 15 -9.38 -8.17 -10.22
N LYS A 16 -9.60 -7.13 -11.02
CA LYS A 16 -8.53 -6.50 -11.82
C LYS A 16 -7.50 -5.76 -10.97
N VAL A 17 -7.92 -5.11 -9.88
CA VAL A 17 -6.97 -4.57 -8.89
C VAL A 17 -6.16 -5.69 -8.26
N ARG A 18 -6.80 -6.78 -7.83
CA ARG A 18 -6.10 -7.94 -7.25
C ARG A 18 -5.09 -8.56 -8.21
N ASP A 19 -5.43 -8.64 -9.50
CA ASP A 19 -4.58 -9.18 -10.55
C ASP A 19 -3.33 -8.33 -10.75
N ALA A 20 -3.45 -6.99 -10.66
CA ALA A 20 -2.30 -6.08 -10.78
C ALA A 20 -1.22 -6.33 -9.70
N TRP A 21 -1.61 -6.77 -8.50
CA TRP A 21 -0.66 -7.13 -7.42
C TRP A 21 0.12 -8.43 -7.69
N ASN A 22 -0.20 -9.18 -8.75
CA ASN A 22 0.62 -10.31 -9.20
C ASN A 22 1.83 -9.87 -10.06
N PHE A 23 1.91 -8.58 -10.42
CA PHE A 23 2.91 -8.03 -11.33
C PHE A 23 3.65 -6.84 -10.70
N SER A 24 4.08 -6.98 -9.45
CA SER A 24 4.92 -5.99 -8.77
C SER A 24 6.24 -5.79 -9.53
N ALA A 25 6.70 -4.54 -9.60
CA ALA A 25 7.99 -4.24 -10.21
C ALA A 25 9.17 -4.54 -9.27
N GLU A 26 10.31 -4.92 -9.85
CA GLU A 26 11.58 -5.13 -9.17
C GLU A 26 12.66 -4.15 -9.67
N ASP A 27 13.81 -4.09 -9.01
CA ASP A 27 14.95 -3.25 -9.43
C ASP A 27 15.37 -3.54 -10.88
N SER A 28 15.25 -4.80 -11.32
CA SER A 28 15.58 -5.28 -12.67
C SER A 28 14.50 -4.99 -13.72
N SER A 29 13.29 -4.59 -13.31
CA SER A 29 12.18 -4.35 -14.22
C SER A 29 12.45 -3.16 -15.15
N PRO A 30 11.91 -3.17 -16.38
CA PRO A 30 11.96 -2.02 -17.27
C PRO A 30 11.35 -0.75 -16.63
N PRO A 31 11.85 0.46 -16.97
CA PRO A 31 11.34 1.72 -16.38
C PRO A 31 9.83 1.91 -16.52
N GLU A 32 9.25 1.48 -17.64
CA GLU A 32 7.80 1.55 -17.89
C GLU A 32 6.98 0.67 -16.93
N GLU A 33 7.52 -0.47 -16.51
CA GLU A 33 6.87 -1.36 -15.56
C GLU A 33 6.95 -0.83 -14.13
N LYS A 34 8.11 -0.27 -13.75
CA LYS A 34 8.28 0.45 -12.48
C LYS A 34 7.28 1.60 -12.38
N GLN A 35 7.17 2.42 -13.43
CA GLN A 35 6.22 3.53 -13.47
C GLN A 35 4.76 3.06 -13.43
N ARG A 36 4.42 1.98 -14.17
CA ARG A 36 3.09 1.37 -14.14
C ARG A 36 2.73 0.91 -12.72
N TRP A 37 3.67 0.27 -12.02
CA TRP A 37 3.47 -0.21 -10.65
C TRP A 37 3.20 0.94 -9.67
N ILE A 38 3.98 2.03 -9.77
CA ILE A 38 3.76 3.25 -8.98
C ILE A 38 2.38 3.84 -9.27
N ASN A 39 2.01 3.97 -10.56
CA ASN A 39 0.73 4.56 -10.97
C ASN A 39 -0.47 3.75 -10.47
N VAL A 40 -0.41 2.41 -10.52
CA VAL A 40 -1.47 1.55 -10.00
C VAL A 40 -1.63 1.72 -8.49
N ASN A 41 -0.53 1.75 -7.73
CA ASN A 41 -0.58 1.98 -6.28
C ASN A 41 -1.16 3.37 -5.96
N ALA A 42 -0.71 4.42 -6.65
CA ALA A 42 -1.23 5.78 -6.46
C ALA A 42 -2.74 5.89 -6.76
N PHE A 43 -3.20 5.25 -7.83
CA PHE A 43 -4.62 5.22 -8.18
C PHE A 43 -5.46 4.51 -7.11
N VAL A 44 -5.04 3.33 -6.67
CA VAL A 44 -5.78 2.56 -5.64
C VAL A 44 -5.72 3.27 -4.28
N ALA A 45 -4.59 3.89 -3.92
CA ALA A 45 -4.46 4.71 -2.73
C ALA A 45 -5.48 5.85 -2.72
N THR A 46 -5.59 6.58 -3.84
CA THR A 46 -6.59 7.65 -4.00
C THR A 46 -8.02 7.12 -3.81
N LEU A 47 -8.36 5.94 -4.36
CA LEU A 47 -9.68 5.36 -4.15
C LEU A 47 -9.93 4.99 -2.69
N VAL A 48 -8.93 4.42 -2.00
CA VAL A 48 -9.05 4.07 -0.57
C VAL A 48 -9.30 5.31 0.26
N ASP A 49 -8.60 6.41 0.00
CA ASP A 49 -8.80 7.68 0.70
C ASP A 49 -10.22 8.23 0.48
N GLN A 50 -10.64 8.34 -0.78
CA GLN A 50 -11.92 8.97 -1.17
C GLN A 50 -13.17 8.16 -0.80
N PHE A 51 -13.03 6.84 -0.67
CA PHE A 51 -14.15 5.92 -0.44
C PHE A 51 -14.07 5.13 0.88
N SER A 52 -13.11 5.46 1.75
CA SER A 52 -12.89 4.82 3.06
C SER A 52 -14.15 4.63 3.90
N ASP A 53 -15.08 5.59 3.88
CA ASP A 53 -16.33 5.58 4.65
C ASP A 53 -17.58 5.11 3.89
N LYS A 54 -17.46 4.81 2.59
CA LYS A 54 -18.62 4.82 1.66
C LYS A 54 -18.94 3.49 0.98
N THR A 55 -18.14 2.45 1.17
CA THR A 55 -18.29 1.21 0.40
C THR A 55 -18.42 -0.03 1.28
N ASN A 56 -19.41 -0.88 0.95
CA ASN A 56 -19.42 -2.30 1.31
C ASN A 56 -18.28 -2.96 0.52
N ASN A 57 -17.05 -2.79 1.01
CA ASN A 57 -15.80 -3.03 0.30
C ASN A 57 -15.57 -4.54 0.07
N SER A 58 -15.87 -5.03 -1.13
CA SER A 58 -15.55 -6.40 -1.54
C SER A 58 -14.89 -6.42 -2.93
N PRO A 59 -13.56 -6.64 -3.02
CA PRO A 59 -12.60 -6.78 -1.92
C PRO A 59 -12.30 -5.42 -1.28
N ASP A 60 -11.91 -5.45 -0.01
CA ASP A 60 -11.45 -4.26 0.69
C ASP A 60 -10.08 -3.83 0.17
N LEU A 61 -10.06 -2.72 -0.57
CA LEU A 61 -8.85 -2.24 -1.25
C LEU A 61 -7.76 -1.78 -0.28
N SER A 62 -8.10 -1.49 0.99
CA SER A 62 -7.11 -1.11 1.99
C SER A 62 -6.12 -2.26 2.28
N LEU A 63 -6.51 -3.51 2.07
CA LEU A 63 -5.61 -4.66 2.20
C LEU A 63 -4.38 -4.57 1.27
N PHE A 64 -4.54 -3.94 0.09
CA PHE A 64 -3.44 -3.73 -0.84
C PHE A 64 -2.39 -2.76 -0.30
N ALA A 65 -2.81 -1.77 0.51
CA ALA A 65 -1.87 -0.89 1.21
C ALA A 65 -1.01 -1.70 2.19
N ILE A 66 -1.63 -2.60 2.97
CA ILE A 66 -0.91 -3.45 3.92
C ILE A 66 0.16 -4.28 3.20
N TRP A 67 -0.19 -4.88 2.06
CA TRP A 67 0.78 -5.69 1.31
C TRP A 67 1.92 -4.84 0.76
N THR A 68 1.62 -3.73 0.08
CA THR A 68 2.65 -2.87 -0.50
C THR A 68 3.56 -2.25 0.57
N ILE A 69 2.98 -1.76 1.67
CA ILE A 69 3.75 -1.11 2.74
C ILE A 69 4.59 -2.15 3.49
N ARG A 70 4.05 -3.35 3.75
CA ARG A 70 4.82 -4.45 4.37
C ARG A 70 6.06 -4.77 3.53
N ASP A 71 5.89 -4.98 2.24
CA ASP A 71 6.98 -5.38 1.33
C ASP A 71 8.08 -4.31 1.23
N ALA A 72 7.78 -3.05 1.56
CA ALA A 72 8.72 -1.93 1.52
C ALA A 72 9.28 -1.51 2.89
N LEU A 73 8.53 -1.69 3.98
CA LEU A 73 8.85 -1.12 5.29
C LEU A 73 8.94 -2.13 6.43
N GLU A 74 8.60 -3.40 6.20
CA GLU A 74 8.66 -4.47 7.21
C GLU A 74 9.59 -5.63 6.79
N GLU A 75 10.30 -5.46 5.68
CA GLU A 75 11.28 -6.42 5.13
C GLU A 75 12.69 -5.82 5.11
N GLU A 76 13.73 -6.67 5.10
CA GLU A 76 15.14 -6.23 5.17
C GLU A 76 15.76 -5.92 3.79
N ASN A 77 15.36 -6.64 2.74
CA ASN A 77 15.91 -6.49 1.39
C ASN A 77 14.86 -5.92 0.44
N VAL A 78 14.72 -4.61 0.46
CA VAL A 78 13.64 -3.88 -0.23
C VAL A 78 14.13 -3.29 -1.56
N SER A 79 13.30 -3.38 -2.59
CA SER A 79 13.58 -2.82 -3.91
C SER A 79 13.12 -1.36 -3.98
N ASP A 80 13.78 -0.56 -4.81
CA ASP A 80 13.41 0.84 -5.03
C ASP A 80 11.94 0.98 -5.51
N PRO A 81 11.43 0.14 -6.44
CA PRO A 81 10.02 0.16 -6.82
C PRO A 81 9.05 -0.19 -5.69
N ALA A 82 9.41 -1.08 -4.75
CA ALA A 82 8.58 -1.36 -3.59
C ALA A 82 8.48 -0.12 -2.68
N VAL A 83 9.62 0.54 -2.43
CA VAL A 83 9.66 1.80 -1.65
C VAL A 83 8.88 2.91 -2.34
N ALA A 84 9.01 3.06 -3.65
CA ALA A 84 8.26 4.05 -4.43
C ALA A 84 6.74 3.78 -4.36
N ALA A 85 6.33 2.52 -4.49
CA ALA A 85 4.93 2.11 -4.39
C ALA A 85 4.35 2.35 -2.99
N ALA A 86 5.10 2.04 -1.92
CA ALA A 86 4.68 2.34 -0.56
C ALA A 86 4.59 3.85 -0.31
N SER A 87 5.55 4.62 -0.83
CA SER A 87 5.57 6.08 -0.68
C SER A 87 4.29 6.74 -1.20
N VAL A 88 3.79 6.32 -2.37
CA VAL A 88 2.55 6.88 -2.92
C VAL A 88 1.29 6.53 -2.10
N TRP A 89 1.30 5.45 -1.32
CA TRP A 89 0.21 5.18 -0.37
C TRP A 89 0.15 6.23 0.75
N PHE A 90 1.29 6.66 1.27
CA PHE A 90 1.32 7.75 2.25
C PHE A 90 0.96 9.09 1.60
N MET A 91 1.47 9.38 0.40
CA MET A 91 1.15 10.62 -0.30
C MET A 91 -0.35 10.82 -0.56
N TYR A 92 -1.05 9.75 -0.97
CA TYR A 92 -2.44 9.85 -1.43
C TYR A 92 -3.48 9.33 -0.44
N ALA A 93 -3.08 8.57 0.59
CA ALA A 93 -4.01 7.95 1.53
C ALA A 93 -3.59 8.03 3.01
N ALA A 94 -2.58 8.83 3.38
CA ALA A 94 -2.13 8.95 4.78
C ALA A 94 -3.27 9.15 5.78
N SER A 95 -4.22 10.06 5.48
CA SER A 95 -5.38 10.34 6.34
C SER A 95 -6.22 9.09 6.61
N ALA A 96 -6.61 8.36 5.56
CA ALA A 96 -7.38 7.14 5.69
C ALA A 96 -6.58 6.02 6.40
N LEU A 97 -5.30 5.83 6.08
CA LEU A 97 -4.46 4.81 6.72
C LEU A 97 -4.23 5.09 8.21
N LEU A 98 -4.06 6.36 8.59
CA LEU A 98 -3.98 6.78 9.98
C LEU A 98 -5.31 6.54 10.70
N GLN A 99 -6.45 6.83 10.06
CA GLN A 99 -7.76 6.54 10.63
C GLN A 99 -7.97 5.04 10.83
N PHE A 100 -7.65 4.19 9.84
CA PHE A 100 -7.69 2.73 9.99
C PHE A 100 -6.78 2.24 11.12
N SER A 101 -5.64 2.88 11.32
CA SER A 101 -4.71 2.56 12.41
C SER A 101 -5.30 2.93 13.77
N LYS A 102 -5.97 4.08 13.90
CA LYS A 102 -6.67 4.49 15.13
C LYS A 102 -7.85 3.57 15.43
N ASP A 103 -8.60 3.18 14.41
CA ASP A 103 -9.76 2.29 14.52
C ASP A 103 -9.38 0.81 14.64
N GLN A 104 -8.08 0.51 14.58
CA GLN A 104 -7.52 -0.85 14.65
C GLN A 104 -8.16 -1.81 13.65
N LYS A 105 -8.41 -1.33 12.43
CA LYS A 105 -9.02 -2.11 11.36
C LYS A 105 -8.23 -3.40 11.10
N SER A 106 -8.89 -4.54 11.27
CA SER A 106 -8.29 -5.88 11.14
C SER A 106 -8.89 -6.68 9.98
N PHE A 107 -8.14 -7.69 9.52
CA PHE A 107 -8.57 -8.65 8.52
C PHE A 107 -8.51 -10.07 9.08
N GLU A 108 -9.39 -10.94 8.61
CA GLU A 108 -9.41 -12.33 9.04
C GLU A 108 -8.21 -13.14 8.53
N GLY A 109 -7.74 -14.08 9.37
CA GLY A 109 -6.63 -14.96 9.03
C GLY A 109 -5.28 -14.24 8.99
N LYS A 110 -4.38 -14.70 8.11
CA LYS A 110 -2.99 -14.23 8.04
C LYS A 110 -2.73 -13.23 6.90
N VAL A 111 -3.77 -12.74 6.23
CA VAL A 111 -3.62 -11.91 5.01
C VAL A 111 -2.96 -10.56 5.30
N ALA A 112 -3.15 -10.02 6.49
CA ALA A 112 -2.61 -8.74 6.91
C ALA A 112 -1.56 -8.87 8.04
N LYS A 113 -0.90 -10.03 8.15
CA LYS A 113 0.20 -10.24 9.10
C LYS A 113 1.36 -9.26 8.87
N GLY A 114 2.17 -9.07 9.90
CA GLY A 114 3.45 -8.36 9.80
C GLY A 114 4.45 -9.02 8.85
N GLY A 115 5.38 -8.22 8.32
CA GLY A 115 6.53 -8.64 7.54
C GLY A 115 7.60 -9.33 8.38
N PHE A 116 8.69 -9.74 7.74
CA PHE A 116 9.75 -10.52 8.38
C PHE A 116 10.34 -9.85 9.63
N ALA A 117 10.52 -8.52 9.60
CA ALA A 117 11.05 -7.77 10.76
C ALA A 117 10.09 -7.72 11.96
N HIS A 118 8.82 -8.08 11.79
CA HIS A 118 7.76 -7.94 12.80
C HIS A 118 6.86 -9.19 12.92
N GLN A 119 7.41 -10.39 12.67
CA GLN A 119 6.64 -11.64 12.68
C GLN A 119 5.92 -11.92 14.00
N ASP A 120 6.55 -11.54 15.12
CA ASP A 120 6.03 -11.78 16.48
C ASP A 120 5.11 -10.66 16.98
N ALA A 121 4.88 -9.60 16.19
CA ALA A 121 4.05 -8.47 16.60
C ALA A 121 2.55 -8.80 16.70
N GLY A 122 2.13 -9.96 16.19
CA GLY A 122 0.74 -10.42 16.26
C GLY A 122 -0.26 -9.58 15.44
N TRP A 123 0.22 -8.73 14.53
CA TRP A 123 -0.65 -7.85 13.75
C TRP A 123 -1.57 -8.62 12.80
N THR A 124 -2.82 -8.17 12.73
CA THR A 124 -3.87 -8.70 11.83
C THR A 124 -4.41 -7.61 10.89
N GLY A 125 -3.76 -6.45 10.82
CA GLY A 125 -4.24 -5.29 10.07
C GLY A 125 -3.50 -4.02 10.44
N TYR A 126 -4.26 -2.94 10.54
CA TYR A 126 -3.81 -1.62 10.95
C TYR A 126 -3.79 -1.51 12.48
N SER A 127 -2.79 -0.82 13.02
CA SER A 127 -2.73 -0.49 14.45
C SER A 127 -1.84 0.73 14.66
N PRO A 128 -1.99 1.45 15.79
CA PRO A 128 -1.13 2.60 16.08
C PRO A 128 0.35 2.21 16.19
N ALA A 129 0.65 1.02 16.74
CA ALA A 129 2.01 0.51 16.84
C ALA A 129 2.62 0.21 15.47
N ARG A 130 1.85 -0.38 14.56
CA ARG A 130 2.30 -0.66 13.18
C ARG A 130 2.51 0.63 12.38
N TRP A 131 1.64 1.63 12.56
CA TRP A 131 1.79 2.95 11.95
C TRP A 131 3.10 3.63 12.38
N GLN A 132 3.44 3.59 13.67
CA GLN A 132 4.70 4.14 14.18
C GLN A 132 5.93 3.48 13.55
N VAL A 133 5.89 2.17 13.36
CA VAL A 133 6.95 1.44 12.65
C VAL A 133 7.11 1.94 11.21
N TRP A 134 6.00 2.14 10.50
CA TRP A 134 6.05 2.68 9.14
C TRP A 134 6.61 4.08 9.07
N GLN A 135 6.21 4.98 9.98
CA GLN A 135 6.76 6.34 10.06
C GLN A 135 8.27 6.30 10.29
N GLN A 136 8.73 5.55 11.29
CA GLN A 136 10.16 5.42 11.58
C GLN A 136 10.94 4.80 10.42
N ARG A 137 10.36 3.82 9.71
CA ARG A 137 11.02 3.20 8.58
C ARG A 137 11.11 4.13 7.38
N LEU A 138 10.08 4.93 7.09
CA LEU A 138 10.12 5.94 6.02
C LEU A 138 11.25 6.96 6.22
N ASP A 139 11.44 7.44 7.45
CA ASP A 139 12.51 8.39 7.77
C ASP A 139 13.90 7.80 7.49
N ASN A 140 14.09 6.51 7.78
CA ASN A 140 15.38 5.84 7.66
C ASN A 140 15.66 5.31 6.24
N ILE A 141 14.64 4.79 5.55
CA ILE A 141 14.80 4.07 4.28
C ILE A 141 15.32 4.96 3.16
N ARG A 142 15.17 6.28 3.25
CA ARG A 142 15.68 7.24 2.27
C ARG A 142 17.19 7.08 2.00
N GLY A 143 17.96 6.69 3.01
CA GLY A 143 19.40 6.43 2.88
C GLY A 143 19.74 5.12 2.16
N GLU A 144 18.79 4.19 2.06
CA GLU A 144 18.95 2.87 1.45
C GLU A 144 18.52 2.86 -0.03
N VAL A 145 17.67 3.81 -0.43
CA VAL A 145 17.16 3.97 -1.79
C VAL A 145 18.26 4.39 -2.77
N LYS A 146 18.29 3.77 -3.96
CA LYS A 146 19.32 4.01 -4.98
C LYS A 146 18.94 5.11 -5.96
N GLU A 147 17.71 5.07 -6.48
CA GLU A 147 17.17 5.94 -7.51
C GLU A 147 16.68 7.28 -6.93
N ASP A 148 17.09 8.38 -7.56
CA ASP A 148 16.71 9.73 -7.10
C ASP A 148 15.21 10.00 -7.23
N GLY A 149 14.53 9.35 -8.19
CA GLY A 149 13.07 9.41 -8.32
C GLY A 149 12.38 8.88 -7.06
N THR A 150 12.80 7.71 -6.59
CA THR A 150 12.29 7.08 -5.38
C THR A 150 12.60 7.91 -4.14
N LYS A 151 13.80 8.49 -4.02
CA LYS A 151 14.14 9.39 -2.89
C LYS A 151 13.20 10.59 -2.78
N ARG A 152 12.77 11.15 -3.92
CA ARG A 152 11.79 12.26 -3.94
C ARG A 152 10.41 11.81 -3.49
N LEU A 153 9.98 10.62 -3.90
CA LEU A 153 8.71 10.04 -3.44
C LEU A 153 8.72 9.77 -1.94
N VAL A 154 9.82 9.22 -1.41
CA VAL A 154 9.98 9.02 0.05
C VAL A 154 9.90 10.36 0.79
N GLN A 155 10.56 11.40 0.29
CA GLN A 155 10.46 12.73 0.91
C GLN A 155 9.01 13.25 0.91
N ALA A 156 8.30 13.13 -0.22
CA ALA A 156 6.91 13.54 -0.31
C ALA A 156 5.99 12.72 0.60
N ALA A 157 6.31 11.45 0.84
CA ALA A 157 5.59 10.59 1.79
C ALA A 157 5.83 11.04 3.24
N ILE A 158 7.07 11.37 3.62
CA ILE A 158 7.41 11.91 4.95
C ILE A 158 6.69 13.23 5.19
N ASP A 159 6.68 14.13 4.20
CA ASP A 159 6.03 15.44 4.33
C ASP A 159 4.49 15.34 4.48
N ALA A 160 3.90 14.18 4.14
CA ALA A 160 2.46 13.94 4.19
C ALA A 160 1.96 13.33 5.51
N ILE A 161 2.84 12.91 6.42
CA ILE A 161 2.49 12.13 7.63
C ILE A 161 3.00 12.71 8.95
#